data_AF-A0A2P5VUE8-F1
#
_entry.id   AF-A0A2P5VUE8-F1
#
_cell.length_a   1.000
_cell.length_b   1.000
_cell.length_c   1.000
_cell.angle_alpha   90.00
_cell.angle_beta   90.00
_cell.angle_gamma   90.00
#
_symmetry.space_group_name_H-M   'P 1'
#
loop_
_entity.id
_entity.type
_entity.pdbx_description
1 polymer ?
#
loop_
_entity_poly.entity_id
_entity_poly.type
_entity_poly.pdbx_seq_one_letter_code
_entity_poly.pdbx_strand_id
1 'polypeptide(L)'
;MEAQAIIAEESKQFEAWRDSLETVPTIKKLRAYAERIRVAELEKCLSKMGEDIPKKTRRAVDDLSRGIVNKLLHGPMQHLRCDGSDDRTLSETLENMHALNRMFGLESDISLFEQKIRAKVEQSQNVQYEVSLIPIVEVGNLTISGSNGS
;
A
#
# COMPACT_ATOMS: atom_id res chain seq x y z
N MET A 1 11.09 -16.12 -43.40
CA MET A 1 11.80 -14.88 -43.04
C MET A 1 10.85 -13.80 -42.52
N GLU A 2 9.70 -13.58 -43.15
CA GLU A 2 8.72 -12.58 -42.68
C GLU A 2 8.21 -12.83 -41.25
N ALA A 3 7.93 -14.08 -40.88
CA ALA A 3 7.47 -14.42 -39.52
C ALA A 3 8.49 -14.08 -38.42
N GLN A 4 9.79 -14.25 -38.68
CA GLN A 4 10.84 -13.91 -37.71
C GLN A 4 11.00 -12.40 -37.55
N ALA A 5 10.82 -11.63 -38.62
CA ALA A 5 10.84 -10.18 -38.56
C ALA A 5 9.64 -9.62 -37.78
N ILE A 6 8.45 -10.19 -37.97
CA ILE A 6 7.25 -9.83 -37.20
C ILE A 6 7.45 -10.18 -35.72
N ILE A 7 7.94 -11.38 -35.40
CA ILE A 7 8.20 -11.79 -34.01
C ILE A 7 9.23 -10.87 -33.33
N ALA A 8 10.29 -10.47 -34.05
CA ALA A 8 11.31 -9.58 -33.51
C ALA A 8 10.75 -8.18 -33.20
N GLU A 9 9.91 -7.64 -34.08
CA GLU A 9 9.26 -6.34 -33.90
C GLU A 9 8.27 -6.38 -32.73
N GLU A 10 7.39 -7.38 -32.67
CA GLU A 10 6.44 -7.56 -31.57
C GLU A 10 7.15 -7.77 -30.21
N SER A 11 8.27 -8.52 -30.20
CA SER A 11 9.07 -8.71 -28.99
C SER A 11 9.67 -7.40 -28.50
N LYS A 12 10.17 -6.56 -29.41
CA LYS A 12 10.72 -5.24 -29.08
C LYS A 12 9.64 -4.30 -28.53
N GLN A 13 8.43 -4.34 -29.10
CA GLN A 13 7.30 -3.55 -28.61
C GLN A 13 6.84 -4.04 -27.22
N PHE A 14 6.82 -5.35 -27.00
CA PHE A 14 6.50 -5.94 -25.70
C PHE A 14 7.53 -5.58 -24.63
N GLU A 15 8.83 -5.63 -24.95
CA GLU A 15 9.90 -5.21 -24.04
C GLU A 15 9.79 -3.73 -23.69
N ALA A 16 9.63 -2.86 -24.69
CA ALA A 16 9.42 -1.43 -24.44
C ALA A 16 8.17 -1.15 -23.58
N TRP A 17 7.09 -1.89 -23.81
CA TRP A 17 5.89 -1.79 -22.98
C TRP A 17 6.14 -2.27 -21.55
N ARG A 18 6.77 -3.43 -21.36
CA ARG A 18 7.14 -3.94 -20.03
C ARG A 18 8.00 -2.95 -19.28
N ASP A 19 9.02 -2.41 -19.94
CA ASP A 19 9.97 -1.48 -19.33
C ASP A 19 9.27 -0.15 -18.97
N SER A 20 8.27 0.27 -19.75
CA SER A 20 7.44 1.44 -19.41
C SER A 20 6.60 1.25 -18.14
N LEU A 21 6.36 0.00 -17.70
CA LEU A 21 5.65 -0.31 -16.46
C LEU A 21 6.55 -0.35 -15.22
N GLU A 22 7.88 -0.38 -15.37
CA GLU A 22 8.82 -0.48 -14.24
C GLU A 22 8.75 0.69 -13.27
N THR A 23 8.29 1.86 -13.72
CA THR A 23 8.17 3.06 -12.89
C THR A 23 6.91 3.09 -12.03
N VAL A 24 5.92 2.25 -12.33
CA VAL A 24 4.61 2.24 -11.65
C VAL A 24 4.73 1.97 -10.14
N PRO A 25 5.52 0.98 -9.67
CA PRO A 25 5.77 0.79 -8.24
C PRO A 25 6.39 2.04 -7.58
N THR A 26 7.38 2.66 -8.21
CA THR A 26 8.04 3.88 -7.71
C THR A 26 7.06 5.04 -7.60
N ILE A 27 6.21 5.24 -8.61
CA ILE A 27 5.12 6.23 -8.60
C ILE A 27 4.21 6.01 -7.38
N LYS A 28 3.77 4.76 -7.14
CA LYS A 28 2.88 4.44 -6.02
C LYS A 28 3.54 4.75 -4.68
N LYS A 29 4.80 4.39 -4.52
CA LYS A 29 5.57 4.60 -3.29
C LYS A 29 5.84 6.08 -3.03
N LEU A 30 6.23 6.85 -4.04
CA LEU A 30 6.46 8.29 -3.90
C LEU A 30 5.18 9.02 -3.45
N ARG A 31 4.02 8.67 -4.01
CA ARG A 31 2.73 9.21 -3.57
C ARG A 31 2.42 8.85 -2.13
N ALA A 32 2.63 7.60 -1.73
CA ALA A 32 2.39 7.16 -0.35
C ALA A 32 3.33 7.86 0.65
N TYR A 33 4.61 8.02 0.28
CA TYR A 33 5.60 8.75 1.06
C TYR A 33 5.18 10.20 1.30
N ALA A 34 4.79 10.91 0.24
CA ALA A 34 4.34 12.29 0.33
C ALA A 34 3.05 12.45 1.13
N GLU A 35 2.08 11.55 0.96
CA GLU A 35 0.82 11.59 1.71
C GLU A 35 1.04 11.35 3.21
N ARG A 36 1.94 10.43 3.57
CA ARG A 36 2.32 10.20 4.97
C ARG A 36 2.86 11.47 5.63
N ILE A 37 3.76 12.18 4.93
CA ILE A 37 4.29 13.46 5.42
C ILE A 37 3.17 14.50 5.54
N ARG A 38 2.35 14.63 4.49
CA ARG A 38 1.27 15.61 4.45
C ARG A 38 0.31 15.44 5.63
N VAL A 39 -0.15 14.21 5.87
CA VAL A 39 -1.07 13.90 6.97
C VAL A 39 -0.43 14.20 8.31
N ALA A 40 0.81 13.75 8.54
CA ALA A 40 1.52 13.97 9.80
C ALA A 40 1.71 15.48 10.09
N GLU A 41 2.07 16.28 9.09
CA GLU A 41 2.24 17.72 9.28
C GLU A 41 0.90 18.46 9.38
N LEU A 42 -0.13 18.01 8.65
CA LEU A 42 -1.49 18.56 8.77
C LEU A 42 -2.05 18.32 10.17
N GLU A 43 -1.90 17.11 10.72
CA GLU A 43 -2.35 16.77 12.08
C GLU A 43 -1.64 17.63 13.13
N LYS A 44 -0.31 17.78 13.04
CA LYS A 44 0.46 18.69 13.91
C LYS A 44 0.04 20.15 13.79
N CYS A 45 -0.31 20.59 12.59
CA CYS A 45 -0.80 21.95 12.36
C CYS A 45 -2.16 22.15 13.04
N LEU A 46 -3.11 21.24 12.76
CA LEU A 46 -4.46 21.31 13.32
C LEU A 46 -4.47 21.18 14.85
N SER A 47 -3.61 20.34 15.43
CA SER A 47 -3.52 20.22 16.90
C SER A 47 -3.06 21.51 17.58
N LYS A 48 -2.26 22.34 16.90
CA LYS A 48 -1.80 23.64 17.40
C LYS A 48 -2.84 24.75 17.23
N MET A 49 -3.81 24.58 16.34
CA MET A 49 -4.85 25.58 16.09
C MET A 49 -6.01 25.50 17.10
N GLY A 50 -6.10 24.42 17.89
CA GLY A 50 -7.15 24.20 18.87
C GLY A 50 -8.38 23.46 18.33
N GLU A 51 -9.26 23.01 19.23
CA GLU A 51 -10.44 22.21 18.88
C GLU A 51 -11.58 23.03 18.24
N ASP A 52 -11.65 24.32 18.54
CA ASP A 52 -12.73 25.23 18.10
C ASP A 52 -12.53 25.83 16.70
N ILE A 53 -11.65 25.22 15.87
CA ILE A 53 -11.44 25.72 14.52
C ILE A 53 -12.69 25.56 13.65
N PRO A 54 -13.12 26.62 12.95
CA PRO A 54 -14.23 26.51 12.02
C PRO A 54 -13.96 25.44 10.94
N LYS A 55 -14.98 24.62 10.61
CA LYS A 55 -14.86 23.57 9.58
C LYS A 55 -14.32 24.10 8.24
N LYS A 56 -14.70 25.32 7.86
CA LYS A 56 -14.21 26.00 6.66
C LYS A 56 -12.70 26.23 6.70
N THR A 57 -12.16 26.64 7.84
CA THR A 57 -10.73 26.84 8.04
C THR A 57 -9.98 25.50 7.97
N ARG A 58 -10.49 24.46 8.65
CA ARG A 58 -9.90 23.11 8.59
C ARG A 58 -9.80 22.60 7.16
N ARG A 59 -10.86 22.79 6.36
CA ARG A 59 -10.87 22.42 4.93
C ARG A 59 -9.87 23.23 4.11
N ALA A 60 -9.80 24.55 4.32
CA ALA A 60 -8.85 25.40 3.60
C ALA A 60 -7.39 24.99 3.86
N VAL A 61 -7.05 24.57 5.09
CA VAL A 61 -5.71 24.07 5.42
C VAL A 61 -5.45 22.69 4.80
N ASP A 62 -6.43 21.78 4.78
CA ASP A 62 -6.30 20.49 4.07
C ASP A 62 -6.08 20.71 2.57
N ASP A 63 -6.90 21.55 1.93
CA ASP A 63 -6.81 21.88 0.51
C ASP A 63 -5.45 22.52 0.18
N LEU A 64 -4.94 23.43 1.03
CA LEU A 64 -3.62 24.02 0.90
C LEU A 64 -2.52 22.94 0.94
N SER A 65 -2.57 22.04 1.93
CA SER A 65 -1.57 20.98 2.09
C SER A 65 -1.54 20.04 0.87
N ARG A 66 -2.71 19.68 0.34
CA ARG A 66 -2.84 18.87 -0.89
C ARG A 66 -2.33 19.63 -2.10
N GLY A 67 -2.64 20.92 -2.21
CA GLY A 67 -2.19 21.78 -3.29
C GLY A 67 -0.66 21.87 -3.37
N ILE A 68 0.02 22.00 -2.22
CA ILE A 68 1.49 21.99 -2.14
C ILE A 68 2.04 20.65 -2.60
N VAL A 69 1.55 19.54 -2.04
CA VAL A 69 2.03 18.19 -2.40
C VAL A 69 1.81 17.89 -3.88
N ASN A 70 0.63 18.20 -4.41
CA ASN A 70 0.32 17.97 -5.82
C ASN A 70 1.26 18.77 -6.74
N LYS A 71 1.56 20.03 -6.42
CA LYS A 71 2.48 20.86 -7.20
C LYS A 71 3.93 20.34 -7.14
N LEU A 72 4.40 19.92 -5.96
CA LEU A 72 5.73 19.35 -5.80
C LEU A 72 5.88 18.00 -6.52
N LEU A 73 4.84 17.17 -6.49
CA LEU A 73 4.87 15.85 -7.13
C LEU A 73 4.62 15.90 -8.63
N HIS A 74 4.00 16.96 -9.17
CA HIS A 74 3.67 17.04 -10.60
C HIS A 74 4.89 16.75 -11.49
N GLY A 75 6.01 17.43 -11.25
CA GLY A 75 7.24 17.27 -12.03
C GLY A 75 7.77 15.84 -12.01
N PRO A 76 8.12 15.27 -10.84
CA PRO A 76 8.60 13.89 -10.73
C PRO A 76 7.61 12.87 -11.31
N MET A 77 6.31 13.04 -11.08
CA MET A 77 5.27 12.13 -11.58
C MET A 77 5.16 12.16 -13.11
N GLN A 78 5.34 13.33 -13.73
CA GLN A 78 5.40 13.47 -15.17
C GLN A 78 6.65 12.77 -15.73
N HIS A 79 7.80 12.96 -15.10
CA HIS A 79 9.08 12.39 -15.54
C HIS A 79 9.26 10.88 -15.26
N LEU A 80 8.32 10.27 -14.54
CA LEU A 80 8.22 8.82 -14.39
C LEU A 80 7.22 8.17 -15.35
N ARG A 81 6.40 8.96 -16.04
CA ARG A 81 5.44 8.45 -17.03
C ARG A 81 6.10 8.46 -18.41
N CYS A 82 6.15 7.28 -19.02
CA CYS A 82 6.50 7.09 -20.41
C CYS A 82 5.22 6.69 -21.15
N ASP A 83 4.43 7.68 -21.58
CA ASP A 83 3.19 7.45 -22.34
C ASP A 83 3.41 7.52 -23.86
N GLY A 84 4.67 7.50 -24.31
CA GLY A 84 5.04 7.53 -25.72
C GLY A 84 4.79 8.88 -26.41
N SER A 85 4.35 9.90 -25.68
CA SER A 85 4.08 11.24 -26.20
C SER A 85 5.20 12.25 -25.93
N ASP A 86 6.22 11.84 -25.18
CA ASP A 86 7.32 12.70 -24.74
C ASP A 86 8.64 12.29 -25.42
N ASP A 87 9.51 13.27 -25.68
CA ASP A 87 10.82 13.07 -26.34
C ASP A 87 11.85 12.35 -25.44
N ARG A 88 11.45 12.04 -24.20
CA ARG A 88 12.28 11.37 -23.20
C ARG A 88 12.52 9.93 -23.58
N THR A 89 13.78 9.54 -23.47
CA THR A 89 14.18 8.15 -23.61
C THR A 89 13.73 7.32 -22.42
N LEU A 90 13.53 6.02 -22.64
CA LEU A 90 13.30 5.05 -21.56
C LEU A 90 14.44 5.10 -20.53
N SER A 91 15.69 5.28 -20.99
CA SER A 91 16.88 5.38 -20.13
C SER A 91 16.77 6.53 -19.13
N GLU A 92 16.42 7.74 -19.58
CA GLU A 92 16.24 8.89 -18.69
C GLU A 92 15.12 8.68 -17.67
N THR A 93 14.04 8.01 -18.08
CA THR A 93 12.92 7.67 -17.19
C THR A 93 13.36 6.72 -16.07
N LEU A 94 14.16 5.70 -16.41
CA LEU A 94 14.71 4.75 -15.43
C LEU A 94 15.74 5.42 -14.52
N GLU A 95 16.59 6.30 -15.03
CA GLU A 95 17.53 7.08 -14.22
C GLU A 95 16.81 7.97 -13.20
N ASN A 96 15.73 8.65 -13.63
CA ASN A 96 14.86 9.42 -12.75
C ASN A 96 14.23 8.55 -11.65
N MET A 97 13.75 7.36 -12.02
CA MET A 97 13.22 6.37 -11.06
C MET A 97 14.26 6.01 -10.00
N HIS A 98 15.47 5.64 -10.40
CA HIS A 98 16.54 5.28 -9.47
C HIS A 98 16.96 6.47 -8.59
N ALA A 99 17.02 7.68 -9.15
CA ALA A 99 17.29 8.88 -8.37
C ALA A 99 16.24 9.11 -7.28
N LEU A 100 14.95 8.99 -7.61
CA LEU A 100 13.86 9.13 -6.65
C LEU A 100 13.89 8.03 -5.58
N ASN A 101 14.18 6.78 -5.96
CA ASN A 101 14.38 5.69 -5.00
C ASN A 101 15.47 6.01 -3.98
N ARG A 102 16.62 6.54 -4.42
CA ARG A 102 17.73 6.91 -3.53
C ARG A 102 17.41 8.12 -2.66
N MET A 103 16.86 9.19 -3.26
CA MET A 103 16.59 10.46 -2.57
C MET A 103 15.50 10.33 -1.50
N PHE A 104 14.48 9.50 -1.75
CA PHE A 104 13.33 9.35 -0.85
C PHE A 104 13.30 7.99 -0.13
N GLY A 105 14.29 7.12 -0.34
CA GLY A 105 14.36 5.81 0.31
C GLY A 105 13.20 4.87 -0.04
N LEU A 106 12.69 4.92 -1.28
CA LEU A 106 11.46 4.21 -1.66
C LEU A 106 11.64 2.68 -1.77
N GLU A 107 12.86 2.15 -1.82
CA GLU A 107 13.10 0.70 -1.94
C GLU A 107 12.79 -0.06 -0.64
N SER A 108 12.91 0.60 0.52
CA SER A 108 12.78 -0.05 1.84
C SER A 108 11.34 -0.34 2.26
N ASP A 109 10.35 0.35 1.70
CA ASP A 109 8.94 0.27 2.14
C ASP A 109 8.26 -1.07 1.82
N ILE A 110 8.73 -1.83 0.81
CA ILE A 110 8.20 -3.17 0.52
C ILE A 110 8.47 -4.10 1.70
N SER A 111 9.68 -4.06 2.25
CA SER A 111 10.07 -4.93 3.36
C SER A 111 9.20 -4.69 4.61
N LEU A 112 8.85 -3.43 4.91
CA LEU A 112 8.04 -3.08 6.07
C LEU A 112 6.56 -3.43 5.89
N PHE A 113 6.02 -3.30 4.68
CA PHE A 113 4.64 -3.69 4.39
C PHE A 113 4.49 -5.22 4.35
N GLU A 114 5.43 -5.94 3.74
CA GLU A 114 5.50 -7.40 3.75
C GLU A 114 5.70 -7.96 5.17
N GLN A 115 6.57 -7.33 5.98
CA GLN A 115 6.74 -7.68 7.40
C GLN A 115 5.45 -7.45 8.20
N LYS A 116 4.75 -6.32 7.98
CA LYS A 116 3.47 -6.05 8.65
C LYS A 116 2.36 -7.01 8.22
N ILE A 117 2.29 -7.38 6.94
CA ILE A 117 1.34 -8.39 6.46
C ILE A 117 1.68 -9.75 7.06
N ARG A 118 2.96 -10.17 7.04
CA ARG A 118 3.42 -11.41 7.66
C ARG A 118 3.08 -11.48 9.14
N ALA A 119 3.39 -10.43 9.90
CA ALA A 119 3.06 -10.33 11.32
C ALA A 119 1.54 -10.38 11.60
N LYS A 120 0.73 -9.76 10.74
CA LYS A 120 -0.74 -9.80 10.84
C LYS A 120 -1.32 -11.19 10.52
N VAL A 121 -0.73 -11.88 9.54
CA VAL A 121 -1.11 -13.25 9.14
C VAL A 121 -0.75 -14.25 10.24
N GLU A 122 0.45 -14.14 10.82
CA GLU A 122 0.89 -14.97 11.96
C GLU A 122 0.01 -14.76 13.20
N GLN A 123 -0.35 -13.51 13.51
CA GLN A 123 -1.30 -13.21 14.59
C GLN A 123 -2.69 -13.80 14.35
N SER A 124 -3.15 -13.85 13.09
CA SER A 124 -4.48 -14.38 12.75
C SER A 124 -4.53 -15.91 12.76
N GLN A 125 -3.42 -16.59 12.45
CA GLN A 125 -3.31 -18.05 12.54
C GLN A 125 -3.18 -18.55 13.99
N ASN A 126 -2.63 -17.74 14.90
CA ASN A 126 -2.50 -18.12 16.31
C ASN A 126 -3.85 -18.14 17.07
N VAL A 127 -4.89 -17.47 16.55
CA VAL A 127 -6.24 -17.44 17.15
C VAL A 127 -7.06 -18.71 16.82
N GLN A 128 -6.70 -19.46 15.77
CA GLN A 128 -7.41 -20.70 15.40
C GLN A 128 -7.10 -21.89 16.32
N TYR A 129 -5.96 -21.90 17.03
CA TYR A 129 -5.56 -23.00 17.90
C TYR A 129 -6.01 -22.86 19.37
N GLU A 130 -6.47 -21.68 19.81
CA GLU A 130 -6.93 -21.47 21.19
C GLU A 130 -8.41 -21.85 21.44
N VAL A 131 -9.22 -22.02 20.39
CA VAL A 131 -10.67 -22.30 20.54
C VAL A 131 -10.99 -23.79 20.78
N SER A 132 -9.96 -24.66 20.89
CA SER A 132 -10.14 -26.13 20.98
C SER A 132 -10.05 -26.73 22.40
N LEU A 133 -9.92 -25.93 23.46
CA LEU A 133 -9.85 -26.46 24.84
C LEU A 133 -11.03 -25.97 25.68
N ILE A 134 -12.25 -26.36 25.28
CA ILE A 134 -13.41 -26.31 26.17
C ILE A 134 -13.48 -27.66 26.90
N PRO A 135 -13.41 -27.72 28.25
CA PRO A 135 -13.49 -28.97 28.98
C PRO A 135 -14.90 -29.57 28.80
N ILE A 136 -14.95 -30.84 28.38
CA ILE A 136 -16.17 -31.62 28.27
C ILE A 136 -16.73 -31.80 29.69
N VAL A 137 -17.88 -31.16 29.97
CA VAL A 137 -18.66 -31.41 31.17
C VAL A 137 -19.42 -32.72 30.98
N GLU A 138 -19.19 -33.64 31.91
CA GLU A 138 -19.74 -34.98 32.03
C GLU A 138 -21.28 -34.93 32.11
N VAL A 139 -21.95 -35.60 31.15
CA VAL A 139 -23.41 -35.84 31.21
C VAL A 139 -23.67 -37.32 31.02
N GLY A 140 -24.12 -37.97 32.09
CA GLY A 140 -24.72 -39.30 32.09
C GLY A 140 -24.98 -39.73 33.54
N ASN A 141 -26.14 -40.20 33.95
CA ASN A 141 -27.40 -40.46 33.26
C ASN A 141 -28.49 -40.55 34.34
N LEU A 142 -29.68 -40.03 34.07
CA LEU A 142 -30.87 -40.25 34.89
C LEU A 142 -31.44 -41.66 34.66
N THR A 143 -32.18 -42.15 35.67
CA THR A 143 -33.37 -43.05 35.66
C THR A 143 -33.22 -44.43 36.33
N ILE A 144 -34.18 -45.04 37.05
CA ILE A 144 -35.52 -44.74 37.62
C ILE A 144 -35.88 -45.90 38.60
N SER A 145 -36.59 -45.59 39.70
CA SER A 145 -37.60 -46.34 40.52
C SER A 145 -37.44 -47.77 41.12
N GLY A 146 -38.08 -47.92 42.31
CA GLY A 146 -38.66 -49.14 42.90
C GLY A 146 -37.84 -49.73 44.07
N SER A 147 -38.34 -50.10 45.26
CA SER A 147 -39.70 -50.36 45.75
C SER A 147 -39.65 -50.45 47.30
N ASN A 148 -40.65 -49.87 47.97
CA ASN A 148 -40.96 -50.16 49.38
C ASN A 148 -41.67 -51.52 49.49
N GLY A 149 -41.40 -52.30 50.55
CA GLY A 149 -42.40 -53.20 51.12
C GLY A 149 -41.90 -54.50 51.75
N SER A 150 -42.01 -54.54 53.08
CA SER A 150 -42.06 -55.69 54.02
C SER A 150 -40.76 -56.36 54.44
#